data_AF-A0A1H0SYW1-F1
#
_entry.id   AF-A0A1H0SYW1-F1
#
_cell.length_a   1.000
_cell.length_b   1.000
_cell.length_c   1.000
_cell.angle_alpha   90.00
_cell.angle_beta   90.00
_cell.angle_gamma   90.00
#
_symmetry.space_group_name_H-M   'P 1'
#
loop_
_entity.id
_entity.type
_entity.pdbx_description
1 polymer ?
#
loop_
_entity_poly.entity_id
_entity_poly.type
_entity_poly.pdbx_seq_one_letter_code
_entity_poly.pdbx_strand_id
1 'polypeptide(L)'
;MTAVDNSGIVPILLVRLRPGPGVRETQRVVHVVPVPETDGVLPDVLTAWCAFKIQPGAAEVLERFAGMPCERCLAKAPTPEGKRLGEAMRGAFP
;
A
#
# COMPACT_ATOMS: atom_id res chain seq x y z
N MET A 1 10.11 -6.29 11.45
CA MET A 1 9.33 -6.14 12.68
C MET A 1 8.51 -4.86 12.53
N THR A 2 7.25 -4.98 12.12
CA THR A 2 6.27 -3.90 12.29
C THR A 2 5.87 -3.95 13.76
N ALA A 3 6.48 -3.08 14.56
CA ALA A 3 5.91 -2.83 15.86
C ALA A 3 4.58 -2.10 15.64
N VAL A 4 3.62 -2.59 16.39
CA VAL A 4 2.32 -2.01 16.54
C VAL A 4 2.48 -1.05 17.71
N ASP A 5 1.85 0.12 17.63
CA ASP A 5 1.61 0.86 18.85
C ASP A 5 0.87 -0.07 19.86
N ASN A 6 0.91 0.23 21.15
CA ASN A 6 0.22 -0.60 22.16
C ASN A 6 -1.33 -0.66 21.95
N SER A 7 -1.84 0.00 20.91
CA SER A 7 -3.24 -0.02 20.45
C SER A 7 -3.50 -1.08 19.38
N GLY A 8 -2.47 -1.70 18.80
CA GLY A 8 -2.60 -2.63 17.67
C GLY A 8 -2.90 -1.95 16.33
N ILE A 9 -2.76 -0.62 16.25
CA ILE A 9 -3.14 0.19 15.08
C ILE A 9 -1.88 0.54 14.31
N VAL A 10 -1.82 0.13 13.03
CA VAL A 10 -0.74 0.54 12.13
C VAL A 10 -1.26 1.72 11.30
N PRO A 11 -0.72 2.94 11.46
CA PRO A 11 -1.10 4.05 10.60
C PRO A 11 -0.74 3.72 9.14
N ILE A 12 -1.64 4.06 8.23
CA ILE A 12 -1.48 3.80 6.80
C ILE A 12 -1.53 5.07 5.97
N LEU A 13 -0.81 5.07 4.87
CA LEU A 13 -0.92 6.07 3.81
C LEU A 13 -1.57 5.43 2.59
N LEU A 14 -2.49 6.18 1.98
CA LEU A 14 -3.01 5.87 0.65
C LEU A 14 -2.21 6.66 -0.36
N VAL A 15 -1.61 5.97 -1.32
CA VAL A 15 -0.71 6.61 -2.29
C VAL A 15 -1.01 6.15 -3.70
N ARG A 16 -0.82 7.03 -4.66
CA ARG A 16 -0.94 6.73 -6.10
C ARG A 16 0.27 7.27 -6.84
N LEU A 17 0.80 6.51 -7.78
CA LEU A 17 1.91 6.99 -8.59
C LEU A 17 1.49 8.19 -9.45
N ARG A 18 2.32 9.23 -9.43
CA ARG A 18 2.22 10.34 -10.37
C ARG A 18 2.45 9.81 -11.79
N PRO A 19 1.79 10.38 -12.81
CA PRO A 19 2.09 10.03 -14.19
C PRO A 19 3.53 10.43 -14.51
N GLY A 20 4.21 9.64 -15.32
CA GLY A 20 5.59 9.93 -15.72
C GLY A 20 6.19 8.83 -16.59
N PRO A 21 7.40 9.07 -17.14
CA PRO A 21 8.09 8.07 -17.94
C PRO A 21 8.24 6.74 -17.20
N GLY A 22 7.88 5.64 -17.85
CA GLY A 22 8.00 4.29 -17.29
C GLY A 22 6.91 3.88 -16.28
N VAL A 23 5.97 4.77 -15.94
CA VAL A 23 4.82 4.43 -15.07
C VAL A 23 3.69 3.87 -15.92
N ARG A 24 3.31 2.62 -15.67
CA ARG A 24 2.17 1.97 -16.35
C ARG A 24 0.87 2.37 -15.69
N GLU A 25 -0.21 2.43 -16.47
CA GLU A 25 -1.54 2.71 -15.91
C GLU A 25 -1.97 1.68 -14.87
N THR A 26 -1.61 0.40 -15.07
CA THR A 26 -1.86 -0.68 -14.09
C THR A 26 -1.11 -0.48 -12.76
N GLN A 27 -0.14 0.43 -12.70
CA GLN A 27 0.58 0.79 -11.47
C GLN A 27 -0.02 2.03 -10.79
N ARG A 28 -0.87 2.81 -11.49
CA ARG A 28 -1.54 4.02 -10.98
C ARG A 28 -2.83 3.73 -10.21
N VAL A 29 -2.89 2.55 -9.63
CA VAL A 29 -3.87 2.18 -8.61
C VAL A 29 -3.48 2.77 -7.25
N VAL A 30 -4.44 2.81 -6.32
CA VAL A 30 -4.18 3.26 -4.94
C VAL A 30 -3.49 2.13 -4.17
N HIS A 31 -2.26 2.36 -3.74
CA HIS A 31 -1.51 1.46 -2.87
C HIS A 31 -1.67 1.85 -1.40
N VAL A 32 -1.64 0.84 -0.53
CA VAL A 32 -1.64 1.04 0.92
C VAL A 32 -0.22 0.83 1.43
N VAL A 33 0.32 1.85 2.09
CA VAL A 33 1.66 1.84 2.68
C VAL A 33 1.50 1.89 4.20
N PRO A 34 1.97 0.87 4.94
CA PRO A 34 2.09 1.01 6.38
C PRO A 34 3.15 2.07 6.67
N VAL A 35 2.84 3.05 7.52
CA VAL A 35 3.84 4.02 7.98
C VAL A 35 4.84 3.23 8.82
N PRO A 36 6.12 3.17 8.42
CA PRO A 36 7.11 2.49 9.23
C PRO A 36 7.28 3.24 10.55
N GLU A 37 7.47 2.50 11.63
CA GLU A 37 8.02 3.10 12.83
C GLU A 37 9.43 3.57 12.53
N THR A 38 9.70 4.85 12.80
CA THR A 38 11.01 5.46 12.62
C THR A 38 11.41 6.12 13.91
N ASP A 39 12.70 6.16 14.18
CA ASP A 39 13.34 6.95 15.25
C ASP A 39 13.41 8.46 14.91
N GLY A 40 12.49 8.94 14.05
CA GLY A 40 12.47 10.29 13.52
C GLY A 40 13.14 10.44 12.14
N VAL A 41 13.75 9.38 11.60
CA VAL A 41 14.36 9.39 10.26
C VAL A 41 13.35 8.90 9.22
N LEU A 42 13.01 9.77 8.26
CA LEU A 42 12.16 9.38 7.14
C LEU A 42 12.88 8.36 6.25
N PRO A 43 12.21 7.26 5.84
CA PRO A 43 12.81 6.27 4.96
C PRO A 43 12.98 6.81 3.54
N ASP A 44 14.10 6.46 2.90
CA ASP A 44 14.38 6.83 1.50
C ASP A 44 13.40 6.20 0.51
N VAL A 45 12.79 5.07 0.87
CA VAL A 45 11.84 4.35 0.01
C VAL A 45 10.69 3.82 0.85
N LEU A 46 9.46 4.12 0.41
CA LEU A 46 8.25 3.54 0.99
C LEU A 46 7.92 2.22 0.30
N THR A 47 7.45 1.25 1.08
CA THR A 47 7.03 -0.06 0.54
C THR A 47 5.55 -0.29 0.82
N ALA A 48 4.78 -0.43 -0.25
CA ALA A 48 3.37 -0.78 -0.14
C ALA A 48 3.19 -2.25 0.28
N TRP A 49 2.03 -2.61 0.83
CA TRP A 49 1.73 -4.01 1.16
C TRP A 49 1.87 -4.96 -0.04
N CYS A 50 1.56 -4.50 -1.26
CA CYS A 50 1.78 -5.28 -2.49
C CYS A 50 3.25 -5.47 -2.87
N ALA A 51 4.20 -5.07 -2.01
CA ALA A 51 5.64 -5.05 -2.20
C ALA A 51 6.16 -4.05 -3.25
N PHE A 52 5.30 -3.15 -3.75
CA PHE A 52 5.73 -2.09 -4.64
C PHE A 52 6.58 -1.05 -3.89
N LYS A 53 7.73 -0.68 -4.46
CA LYS A 53 8.67 0.32 -3.91
C LYS A 53 8.38 1.69 -4.50
N ILE A 54 8.22 2.68 -3.63
CA ILE A 54 7.83 4.05 -4.00
C ILE A 54 9.00 4.97 -3.65
N GLN A 55 9.55 5.60 -4.69
CA GLN A 55 10.62 6.58 -4.55
C GLN A 55 10.08 7.92 -4.06
N PRO A 56 10.91 8.77 -3.42
CA PRO A 56 10.52 10.11 -3.02
C PRO A 56 10.00 10.91 -4.22
N GLY A 57 8.88 11.61 -4.05
CA GLY A 57 8.24 12.40 -5.10
C GLY A 57 7.50 11.61 -6.20
N ALA A 58 7.66 10.28 -6.26
CA ALA A 58 7.03 9.45 -7.30
C ALA A 58 5.52 9.25 -7.11
N ALA A 59 4.99 9.52 -5.92
CA ALA A 59 3.59 9.34 -5.59
C ALA A 59 2.97 10.61 -5.01
N GLU A 60 1.65 10.69 -5.13
CA GLU A 60 0.81 11.59 -4.35
C GLU A 60 0.16 10.83 -3.18
N VAL A 61 -0.03 11.51 -2.06
CA VAL A 61 -0.79 11.00 -0.91
C VAL A 61 -2.25 11.38 -1.11
N LEU A 62 -3.15 10.43 -0.85
CA LEU A 62 -4.58 10.58 -0.98
C LEU A 62 -5.25 10.55 0.41
N GLU A 63 -6.26 11.38 0.62
CA GLU A 63 -7.04 11.40 1.87
C GLU A 63 -8.01 10.21 1.98
N ARG A 64 -8.42 9.67 0.83
CA ARG A 64 -9.35 8.54 0.69
C ARG A 64 -9.01 7.75 -0.56
N PHE A 65 -9.57 6.55 -0.68
CA PHE A 65 -9.51 5.81 -1.95
C PHE A 65 -10.15 6.65 -3.07
N ALA A 66 -9.36 6.99 -4.08
CA ALA A 66 -9.79 7.74 -5.26
C ALA A 66 -9.23 7.09 -6.53
N GLY A 67 -10.10 6.43 -7.29
CA GLY A 67 -9.74 5.55 -8.40
C GLY A 67 -9.70 4.07 -7.97
N MET A 68 -9.09 3.22 -8.80
CA MET A 68 -9.00 1.78 -8.53
C MET A 68 -8.00 1.48 -7.42
N PRO A 69 -8.37 0.72 -6.37
CA PRO A 69 -7.42 0.28 -5.36
C PRO A 69 -6.55 -0.88 -5.87
N CYS A 70 -5.34 -1.00 -5.34
CA CYS A 70 -4.51 -2.15 -5.58
C CYS A 70 -5.08 -3.37 -4.85
N GLU A 71 -5.63 -4.33 -5.59
CA GLU A 71 -6.23 -5.55 -5.03
C GLU A 71 -5.25 -6.32 -4.14
N ARG A 72 -3.96 -6.38 -4.51
CA ARG A 72 -2.92 -7.02 -3.68
C ARG A 72 -2.65 -6.28 -2.36
N CYS A 73 -2.86 -4.96 -2.31
CA CYS A 73 -2.80 -4.24 -1.04
C CYS A 73 -4.04 -4.57 -0.21
N LEU A 74 -5.24 -4.53 -0.80
CA LEU A 74 -6.48 -4.85 -0.11
C LEU A 74 -6.51 -6.28 0.43
N ALA A 75 -6.00 -7.25 -0.33
CA ALA A 75 -5.89 -8.66 0.08
C ALA A 75 -4.97 -8.88 1.31
N LYS A 76 -4.11 -7.91 1.61
CA LYS A 76 -3.22 -7.92 2.79
C LYS A 76 -3.74 -7.05 3.93
N ALA A 77 -4.85 -6.35 3.73
CA ALA A 77 -5.45 -5.53 4.78
C ALA A 77 -5.93 -6.42 5.94
N PRO A 78 -5.75 -5.99 7.21
CA PRO A 78 -6.16 -6.76 8.37
C PRO A 78 -7.68 -6.65 8.65
N THR A 79 -8.51 -6.75 7.60
CA THR A 79 -9.97 -6.70 7.68
C THR A 79 -10.59 -8.04 7.25
N PRO A 80 -11.83 -8.35 7.66
CA PRO A 80 -12.55 -9.53 7.15
C PRO A 80 -12.64 -9.55 5.61
N GLU A 81 -12.85 -8.40 4.98
CA GLU A 81 -12.91 -8.25 3.53
C GLU A 81 -11.55 -8.51 2.87
N GLY A 82 -10.46 -8.01 3.48
CA GLY A 82 -9.11 -8.25 3.00
C GLY A 82 -8.76 -9.74 3.03
N LYS A 83 -9.13 -10.43 4.12
CA LYS A 83 -8.95 -11.90 4.25
C LYS A 83 -9.71 -12.65 3.16
N ARG A 84 -11.00 -12.32 2.96
CA ARG A 84 -11.84 -12.91 1.90
C ARG A 84 -11.27 -12.69 0.50
N LEU A 85 -10.80 -11.47 0.21
CA LEU A 85 -10.16 -11.17 -1.07
C LEU A 85 -8.85 -11.94 -1.24
N GLY A 86 -8.02 -12.01 -0.20
CA GLY A 86 -6.79 -12.79 -0.22
C GLY A 86 -7.03 -14.29 -0.44
N GLU A 87 -8.10 -14.85 0.12
CA GLU A 87 -8.56 -16.22 -0.15
C GLU A 87 -8.96 -16.41 -1.60
N ALA A 88 -9.79 -15.51 -2.15
CA ALA A 88 -10.22 -15.57 -3.55
C ALA A 88 -9.05 -15.46 -4.53
N MET A 89 -8.06 -14.60 -4.23
CA MET A 89 -6.90 -14.39 -5.10
C MET A 89 -5.92 -15.57 -5.10
N ARG A 90 -5.87 -16.40 -4.05
CA ARG A 90 -4.99 -17.58 -3.99
C ARG A 90 -5.33 -18.66 -5.01
N GLY A 91 -6.54 -18.63 -5.59
CA GLY A 91 -6.96 -19.52 -6.68
C GLY A 91 -7.09 -18.85 -8.05
N ALA A 92 -6.79 -17.54 -8.15
CA ALA A 92 -7.11 -16.74 -9.33
C ALA A 92 -5.97 -16.61 -10.35
N PHE A 93 -4.77 -17.10 -10.04
CA PHE A 93 -3.64 -17.11 -10.99
C PHE A 93 -2.74 -18.34 -10.75
N PRO A 94 -2.41 -19.14 -11.79
CA PRO A 94 -1.49 -20.26 -11.69
C PRO A 94 -0.04 -19.83 -11.41
#